data_AF-A0A8I2FTW7-F1
#
_entry.id   AF-A0A8I2FTW7-F1
#
_cell.length_a   1.000
_cell.length_b   1.000
_cell.length_c   1.000
_cell.angle_alpha   90.00
_cell.angle_beta   90.00
_cell.angle_gamma   90.00
#
_symmetry.space_group_name_H-M   'P 1'
#
loop_
_entity.id
_entity.type
_entity.pdbx_description
1 polymer ?
#
loop_
_entity_poly.entity_id
_entity_poly.type
_entity_poly.pdbx_seq_one_letter_code
_entity_poly.pdbx_strand_id
1 'polypeptide(L)' 'MKIKKEKKKVLYRVQCAYNEKHIFEKSFDIEEGSEDKEKSEVQTYCPQCNKLVTVVVKGKVLPDTKIFRGIEA' A
#
# COMPACT_ATOMS: atom_id res chain seq x y z
N MET A 1 4.20 -25.72 -10.39
CA MET A 1 4.37 -25.37 -8.96
C MET A 1 3.80 -23.97 -8.76
N LYS A 2 2.71 -23.82 -8.00
CA LYS A 2 2.13 -22.50 -7.71
C LYS A 2 2.95 -21.91 -6.55
N ILE A 3 3.90 -21.05 -6.87
CA ILE A 3 4.60 -20.23 -5.87
C ILE A 3 3.52 -19.38 -5.22
N LYS A 4 3.10 -19.75 -4.01
CA LYS A 4 2.26 -18.90 -3.18
C LYS A 4 3.15 -17.69 -2.87
N LYS A 5 2.93 -16.57 -3.56
CA LYS A 5 3.52 -15.29 -3.16
C LYS A 5 2.94 -15.00 -1.78
N GLU A 6 3.74 -15.26 -0.75
CA GLU A 6 3.37 -14.99 0.64
C GLU A 6 3.14 -13.48 0.76
N LYS A 7 1.93 -13.11 1.20
CA LYS A 7 1.54 -11.72 1.38
C LYS A 7 1.77 -11.39 2.85
N LYS A 8 2.56 -10.35 3.10
CA LYS A 8 2.78 -9.81 4.44
C LYS A 8 1.97 -8.53 4.57
N LYS A 9 1.04 -8.50 5.52
CA LYS A 9 0.35 -7.26 5.88
C LYS A 9 1.27 -6.44 6.77
N VAL A 10 1.64 -5.25 6.30
CA VAL A 10 2.45 -4.29 7.04
C VAL A 10 1.60 -3.08 7.40
N LEU A 11 1.70 -2.63 8.65
CA LEU A 11 1.09 -1.39 9.09
C LEU A 11 2.09 -0.26 8.85
N TYR A 12 1.72 0.71 8.02
CA TYR A 12 2.51 1.92 7.80
C TYR A 12 1.84 3.10 8.47
N ARG A 13 2.63 3.83 9.24
CA ARG A 13 2.26 5.14 9.77
C ARG A 13 2.46 6.18 8.67
N VAL A 14 1.35 6.62 8.10
CA VAL A 14 1.31 7.61 7.03
C VAL A 14 1.22 9.00 7.63
N GLN A 15 2.17 9.86 7.27
CA GLN A 15 2.10 11.28 7.51
C GLN A 15 1.55 11.99 6.27
N CYS A 16 0.54 12.84 6.45
CA CYS A 16 -0.03 13.61 5.35
C CYS A 16 0.99 14.62 4.80
N ALA A 17 1.17 14.65 3.49
CA ALA A 17 2.05 15.61 2.82
C ALA A 17 1.57 17.08 2.94
N TYR A 18 0.28 17.30 3.21
CA TYR A 18 -0.32 18.63 3.34
C TYR A 18 -0.30 19.18 4.77
N ASN A 19 -0.21 18.30 5.78
CA ASN A 19 -0.19 18.69 7.18
C ASN A 19 0.52 17.62 8.00
N GLU A 20 1.71 17.94 8.50
CA GLU A 20 2.53 17.06 9.33
C GLU A 20 1.86 16.58 10.62
N LYS A 21 0.84 17.29 11.11
CA LYS A 21 0.06 16.88 12.29
C LYS A 21 -0.93 15.77 11.96
N HIS A 22 -1.26 15.55 10.69
CA HIS A 22 -2.19 14.50 10.26
C HIS A 22 -1.43 13.21 10.04
N ILE A 23 -1.47 12.34 11.05
CA ILE A 23 -0.80 11.05 11.03
C ILE A 23 -1.84 9.96 11.23
N PHE A 24 -1.88 9.00 10.31
CA PHE A 24 -2.83 7.90 10.33
C PHE A 24 -2.14 6.59 9.96
N GLU A 25 -2.71 5.49 10.42
CA GLU A 25 -2.16 4.16 10.15
C GLU A 25 -2.92 3.51 9.00
N LYS A 26 -2.18 2.96 8.04
CA LYS A 26 -2.75 2.21 6.93
C LYS A 26 -2.04 0.89 6.76
N SER A 27 -2.81 -0.18 6.63
CA SER A 27 -2.26 -1.49 6.30
C SER A 27 -2.09 -1.63 4.80
N PHE A 28 -0.94 -2.16 4.39
CA PHE A 28 -0.64 -2.52 3.02
C PHE A 28 -0.25 -3.99 2.97
N ASP A 29 -0.72 -4.69 1.95
CA ASP A 29 -0.33 -6.06 1.67
C ASP A 29 0.85 -6.02 0.70
N ILE A 30 2.05 -6.33 1.21
CA ILE A 30 3.28 -6.38 0.42
C ILE A 30 3.71 -7.83 0.18
N GLU A 31 4.49 -8.05 -0.88
CA GLU A 31 5.15 -9.34 -1.10
C GLU A 31 6.23 -9.57 -0.03
N GLU A 32 6.17 -10.73 0.63
CA GLU A 32 7.15 -11.11 1.65
C GLU A 32 8.57 -11.15 1.07
N GLY A 33 9.53 -10.57 1.81
CA GLY A 33 10.93 -10.47 1.36
C GLY A 33 11.23 -9.35 0.36
N SER A 34 10.23 -8.54 -0.03
CA SER A 34 10.43 -7.37 -0.91
C SER A 34 10.76 -6.07 -0.17
N GLU A 35 10.70 -6.06 1.17
CA GLU A 35 10.87 -4.87 2.04
C GLU A 35 12.19 -4.13 1.81
N ASP A 36 13.27 -4.86 1.54
CA ASP A 36 14.61 -4.28 1.36
C ASP A 36 15.00 -4.06 -0.11
N LYS A 37 14.20 -4.55 -1.05
CA LYS A 37 14.53 -4.56 -2.48
C LYS A 37 13.70 -3.59 -3.31
N GLU A 38 12.43 -3.40 -2.96
CA GLU A 38 11.50 -2.57 -3.72
C GLU A 38 10.84 -1.52 -2.83
N LYS A 39 10.46 -0.39 -3.44
CA LYS A 39 9.59 0.61 -2.82
C LYS A 39 8.42 0.83 -3.76
N SER A 40 7.22 0.87 -3.20
CA SER A 40 6.00 1.13 -3.95
C SER A 40 5.40 2.45 -3.48
N GLU A 41 5.09 3.31 -4.42
CA GLU A 41 4.33 4.53 -4.15
C GLU A 41 2.84 4.20 -4.23
N VAL A 42 2.13 4.38 -3.11
CA VAL A 42 0.70 4.13 -3.03
C VAL A 42 0.00 5.44 -2.71
N GLN A 43 -1.04 5.76 -3.46
CA GLN A 43 -1.93 6.86 -3.09
C GLN A 43 -2.89 6.37 -2.03
N THR A 44 -2.92 7.07 -0.90
CA THR A 44 -3.89 6.85 0.16
C THR A 44 -4.66 8.11 0.45
N TYR A 45 -5.90 7.94 0.88
CA TYR A 45 -6.73 9.02 1.32
C TYR A 45 -6.40 9.41 2.77
N CYS A 46 -6.20 10.71 3.02
CA CYS A 46 -6.06 11.28 4.36
C CYS A 46 -7.46 11.67 4.89
N PRO A 47 -7.98 11.02 5.95
CA PRO A 47 -9.33 11.27 6.45
C PRO A 47 -9.51 12.69 7.04
N GLN A 48 -8.42 13.32 7.46
CA GLN A 48 -8.46 14.66 8.04
C GLN A 48 -8.40 15.77 6.99
N CYS A 49 -7.60 15.58 5.93
CA CYS A 49 -7.51 16.56 4.84
C CYS A 49 -8.57 16.37 3.75
N ASN A 50 -9.24 15.22 3.71
CA ASN A 50 -10.09 14.81 2.59
C ASN A 50 -9.36 14.91 1.24
N LYS A 51 -8.08 14.51 1.24
CA LYS A 51 -7.19 14.59 0.08
C LYS A 51 -6.40 13.31 -0.10
N LEU A 52 -6.08 13.00 -1.34
CA LEU A 52 -5.15 11.93 -1.68
C LEU A 52 -3.72 12.37 -1.37
N VAL A 53 -2.99 11.52 -0.67
CA VAL A 53 -1.58 11.68 -0.36
C VAL A 53 -0.81 10.47 -0.86
N THR A 54 0.34 10.70 -1.45
CA THR A 54 1.23 9.62 -1.91
C THR A 54 2.11 9.18 -0.74
N VAL A 55 2.18 7.88 -0.51
CA VAL A 55 3.01 7.28 0.52
C VAL A 55 3.96 6.27 -0.07
N VAL A 56 5.21 6.28 0.40
CA VAL A 56 6.24 5.35 -0.04
C VAL A 56 6.26 4.17 0.93
N VAL A 57 5.74 3.03 0.48
CA VAL A 57 5.76 1.78 1.23
C VAL A 57 7.02 1.01 0.82
N LYS A 58 7.83 0.57 1.79
CA LYS A 58 8.92 -0.37 1.49
C LYS A 58 8.33 -1.75 1.28
N GLY A 59 8.66 -2.38 0.16
CA GLY A 59 8.03 -3.59 -0.33
C GLY A 59 7.26 -3.37 -1.63
N LYS A 60 7.13 -4.45 -2.40
CA LYS A 60 6.24 -4.51 -3.55
C LYS A 60 4.81 -4.64 -3.04
N VAL A 61 4.02 -3.56 -3.13
CA VAL A 61 2.60 -3.60 -2.75
C VAL A 61 1.89 -4.47 -3.77
N LEU A 62 1.33 -5.58 -3.31
CA LEU A 62 0.63 -6.50 -4.19
C LEU A 62 -0.73 -5.88 -4.52
N PRO A 63 -1.08 -5.75 -5.82
CA PRO A 63 -2.43 -5.35 -6.17
C PRO A 63 -3.39 -6.37 -5.58
N ASP A 64 -4.46 -5.88 -4.95
CA ASP A 64 -5.48 -6.77 -4.42
C ASP A 64 -6.12 -7.51 -5.60
N THR A 65 -5.75 -8.78 -5.76
CA THR A 65 -6.19 -9.63 -6.86
C THR A 65 -7.70 -9.88 -6.84
N LYS A 66 -8.47 -9.31 -5.89
CA LYS A 66 -9.93 -9.29 -5.94
C LYS A 66 -10.51 -8.23 -6.88
N ILE A 67 -9.72 -7.27 -7.37
CA ILE A 67 -10.22 -6.22 -8.28
C ILE A 67 -10.15 -6.64 -9.76
N PHE A 68 -9.33 -7.63 -10.13
CA PHE A 68 -9.15 -8.07 -11.53
C PHE A 68 -9.98 -9.31 -11.92
N ARG A 69 -11.19 -9.44 -11.40
CA ARG A 69 -12.21 -10.38 -11.91
C ARG A 69 -13.39 -9.56 -12.45
N GLY A 70 -13.26 -8.98 -13.64
CA GLY A 70 -14.37 -8.22 -14.20
C GLY A 70 -14.14 -7.40 -15.45
N ILE A 71 -13.03 -7.59 -16.19
CA ILE A 71 -12.92 -7.02 -17.54
C ILE A 71 -12.27 -8.07 -18.45
N GLU A 72 -12.98 -9.18 -18.65
CA GLU A 72 -12.93 -9.87 -19.94
C GLU A 72 -14.12 -9.32 -20.73
N ALA A 73 -13.84 -8.46 -21.69
CA ALA A 73 -14.77 -8.04 -22.74
C ALA A 73 -14.03 -8.16 -24.07
#